data_AF-A0A7S3IXF3-F1
#
_entry.id   AF-A0A7S3IXF3-F1
#
_cell.length_a   1.000
_cell.length_b   1.000
_cell.length_c   1.000
_cell.angle_alpha   90.00
_cell.angle_beta   90.00
_cell.angle_gamma   90.00
#
_symmetry.space_group_name_H-M   'P 1'
#
loop_
_entity.id
_entity.type
_entity.pdbx_description
1 polymer ?
#
loop_
_entity_poly.entity_id
_entity_poly.type
_entity_poly.pdbx_seq_one_letter_code
_entity_poly.pdbx_strand_id
1 'polypeptide(L)'
;IDERGRAGFIRKVYLTFTLMLLFTVAFVAMCLVMPEINEFQLENIWLLIVVFIVAITVEIMIICCTSVSRSSPTNLILLGVFVICEAYIVGFICAFYSTELVLLSLALTTVAFIGMTIYAYTTDNDLTIWGGVLFGMLLFLLALIIISFFVRVKWLLIVILILGILLGLFLVAYDTQ
;
A
#
# COMPACT_ATOMS: atom_id res chain seq x y z
N ILE A 1 -27.94 -5.74 -12.80
CA ILE A 1 -27.76 -5.03 -11.50
C ILE A 1 -28.35 -3.65 -11.71
N ASP A 2 -29.44 -3.29 -11.03
CA ASP A 2 -30.02 -1.95 -11.11
C ASP A 2 -28.96 -0.88 -10.78
N GLU A 3 -29.01 0.28 -11.43
CA GLU A 3 -28.06 1.38 -11.20
C GLU A 3 -27.94 1.76 -9.70
N ARG A 4 -29.05 1.66 -8.96
CA ARG A 4 -29.10 1.86 -7.50
C ARG A 4 -28.29 0.82 -6.73
N GLY A 5 -28.27 -0.43 -7.18
CA GLY A 5 -27.46 -1.51 -6.60
C GLY A 5 -25.97 -1.35 -6.89
N ARG A 6 -25.61 -0.89 -8.10
CA ARG A 6 -24.22 -0.63 -8.49
C ARG A 6 -23.62 0.55 -7.73
N ALA A 7 -24.35 1.66 -7.62
CA ALA A 7 -23.91 2.83 -6.84
C ALA A 7 -23.76 2.52 -5.35
N GLY A 8 -24.67 1.71 -4.78
CA GLY A 8 -24.58 1.25 -3.39
C GLY A 8 -23.36 0.36 -3.13
N PHE A 9 -23.04 -0.55 -4.07
CA PHE A 9 -21.86 -1.39 -4.00
C PHE A 9 -20.56 -0.57 -4.05
N ILE A 10 -20.45 0.34 -5.03
CA ILE A 10 -19.29 1.21 -5.18
C ILE A 10 -19.07 2.03 -3.91
N ARG A 11 -20.12 2.70 -3.39
CA ARG A 11 -20.03 3.48 -2.15
C ARG A 11 -19.53 2.66 -0.97
N LYS A 12 -19.97 1.40 -0.84
CA LYS A 12 -19.54 0.50 0.24
C LYS A 12 -18.04 0.17 0.14
N VAL A 13 -17.53 -0.07 -1.07
CA VAL A 13 -16.12 -0.39 -1.30
C VAL A 13 -15.23 0.81 -0.96
N TYR A 14 -15.54 1.99 -1.50
CA TYR A 14 -14.77 3.21 -1.20
C TYR A 14 -14.81 3.56 0.30
N LEU A 15 -15.97 3.45 0.95
CA LEU A 15 -16.08 3.69 2.39
C LEU A 15 -15.18 2.73 3.18
N THR A 16 -15.17 1.44 2.82
CA THR A 16 -14.34 0.43 3.48
C THR A 16 -12.87 0.78 3.33
N PHE A 17 -12.43 1.12 2.12
CA PHE A 17 -11.04 1.52 1.84
C PHE A 17 -10.63 2.78 2.61
N THR A 18 -11.49 3.82 2.63
CA THR A 18 -11.22 5.04 3.38
C THR A 18 -11.11 4.77 4.88
N LEU A 19 -11.96 3.92 5.45
CA LEU A 19 -11.88 3.53 6.86
C LEU A 19 -10.57 2.80 7.18
N MET A 20 -10.12 1.93 6.28
CA MET A 20 -8.85 1.21 6.42
C MET A 20 -7.64 2.17 6.39
N LEU A 21 -7.62 3.13 5.47
CA LEU A 21 -6.59 4.17 5.43
C LEU A 21 -6.59 5.04 6.69
N LEU A 22 -7.77 5.47 7.16
CA LEU A 22 -7.89 6.27 8.38
C LEU A 22 -7.40 5.49 9.60
N PHE A 23 -7.68 4.19 9.67
CA PHE A 23 -7.15 3.33 10.73
C PHE A 23 -5.62 3.31 10.72
N THR A 24 -4.99 3.13 9.55
CA THR A 24 -3.53 3.17 9.43
C THR A 24 -2.95 4.52 9.85
N VAL A 25 -3.55 5.63 9.41
CA VAL A 25 -3.13 6.98 9.82
C VAL A 25 -3.26 7.17 11.32
N ALA A 26 -4.35 6.71 11.93
CA ALA A 26 -4.56 6.81 13.37
C ALA A 26 -3.53 5.99 14.16
N PHE A 27 -3.22 4.77 13.70
CA PHE A 27 -2.20 3.93 14.32
C PHE A 27 -0.80 4.55 14.22
N VAL A 28 -0.42 5.06 13.04
CA VAL A 28 0.86 5.76 12.86
C VAL A 28 0.93 7.03 13.72
N ALA A 29 -0.14 7.80 13.79
CA ALA A 29 -0.22 8.97 14.66
C ALA A 29 -0.04 8.59 16.14
N MET A 30 -0.61 7.47 16.58
CA MET A 30 -0.38 6.93 17.93
C MET A 30 1.10 6.59 18.16
N CYS A 31 1.77 5.95 17.20
CA CYS A 31 3.21 5.65 17.27
C CYS A 31 4.07 6.92 17.33
N LEU A 32 3.67 8.00 16.65
CA LEU A 32 4.40 9.28 16.66
C LEU A 32 4.26 10.04 17.98
N VAL A 33 3.16 9.85 18.71
CA VAL A 33 2.88 10.55 19.98
C VAL A 33 3.33 9.75 21.21
N MET A 34 3.28 8.41 21.13
CA MET A 34 3.63 7.51 22.23
C MET A 34 4.98 6.82 21.96
N PRO A 35 6.10 7.33 22.48
CA PRO A 35 7.42 6.73 22.26
C PRO A 35 7.51 5.29 22.80
N GLU A 36 6.70 4.94 23.80
CA GLU A 36 6.65 3.59 24.39
C GLU A 36 6.27 2.52 23.37
N ILE A 37 5.45 2.87 22.37
CA ILE A 37 5.07 1.95 21.29
C ILE A 37 6.28 1.67 20.40
N ASN A 38 7.04 2.71 20.06
CA ASN A 38 8.23 2.57 19.22
C ASN A 38 9.31 1.77 19.95
N GLU A 39 9.51 2.01 21.25
CA GLU A 39 10.43 1.23 22.08
C GLU A 39 10.03 -0.26 22.10
N PHE A 40 8.76 -0.55 22.38
CA PHE A 40 8.24 -1.92 22.34
C PHE A 40 8.47 -2.61 20.99
N GLN A 41 8.22 -1.88 19.90
CA GLN A 41 8.43 -2.36 18.53
C GLN A 41 9.89 -2.68 18.22
N LEU A 42 10.82 -1.82 18.65
CA LEU A 42 12.25 -2.01 18.44
C LEU A 42 12.82 -3.16 19.29
N GLU A 43 12.34 -3.32 20.52
CA GLU A 43 12.70 -4.45 21.38
C GLU A 43 12.15 -5.79 20.85
N ASN A 44 10.98 -5.76 20.21
CA ASN A 44 10.28 -6.95 19.72
C ASN A 44 10.28 -7.05 18.19
N ILE A 45 11.45 -6.89 17.54
CA ILE A 45 11.58 -6.93 16.08
C ILE A 45 11.06 -8.24 15.44
N TRP A 46 11.01 -9.34 16.21
CA TRP A 46 10.41 -10.60 15.75
C TRP A 46 8.93 -10.45 15.38
N LEU A 47 8.20 -9.53 16.03
CA LEU A 47 6.80 -9.22 15.69
C LEU A 47 6.68 -8.69 14.28
N LEU A 48 7.64 -7.86 13.82
CA LEU A 48 7.65 -7.36 12.43
C LEU A 48 7.70 -8.53 11.43
N ILE A 49 8.55 -9.53 11.69
CA ILE A 49 8.69 -10.69 10.81
C ILE A 49 7.38 -11.49 10.79
N VAL A 50 6.77 -11.73 11.94
CA VAL A 50 5.49 -12.44 12.05
C VAL A 50 4.39 -11.68 11.31
N VAL A 51 4.28 -10.37 11.54
CA VAL A 51 3.29 -9.51 10.89
C VAL A 51 3.48 -9.52 9.37
N PHE A 52 4.71 -9.47 8.88
CA PHE A 52 5.02 -9.52 7.46
C PHE A 52 4.62 -10.86 6.82
N ILE A 53 4.90 -11.99 7.49
CA ILE A 53 4.49 -13.32 7.03
C ILE A 53 2.96 -13.41 6.98
N VAL A 54 2.26 -12.89 7.99
CA VAL A 54 0.80 -12.87 8.02
C VAL A 54 0.23 -12.02 6.89
N ALA A 55 0.76 -10.81 6.65
CA ALA A 55 0.33 -9.94 5.56
C ALA A 55 0.41 -10.64 4.20
N ILE A 56 1.58 -11.21 3.87
CA ILE A 56 1.80 -11.95 2.62
C ILE A 56 0.88 -13.17 2.50
N THR A 57 0.68 -13.91 3.59
CA THR A 57 -0.20 -15.08 3.59
C THR A 57 -1.65 -14.67 3.30
N VAL A 58 -2.12 -13.57 3.90
CA VAL A 58 -3.45 -13.02 3.68
C VAL A 58 -3.63 -12.53 2.24
N GLU A 59 -2.66 -11.80 1.69
CA GLU A 59 -2.67 -11.37 0.30
C GLU A 59 -2.77 -12.56 -0.67
N ILE A 60 -1.93 -13.58 -0.48
CA ILE A 60 -1.95 -14.79 -1.31
C ILE A 60 -3.32 -15.48 -1.22
N MET A 61 -3.93 -15.58 -0.03
CA MET A 61 -5.28 -16.12 0.11
C MET A 61 -6.32 -15.31 -0.66
N ILE A 62 -6.25 -13.98 -0.62
CA ILE A 62 -7.21 -13.12 -1.33
C ILE A 62 -7.05 -13.27 -2.86
N ILE A 63 -5.81 -13.30 -3.36
CA ILE A 63 -5.49 -13.37 -4.79
C ILE A 63 -5.76 -14.77 -5.37
N CYS A 64 -5.25 -15.82 -4.71
CA CYS A 64 -5.29 -17.18 -5.24
C CYS A 64 -6.60 -17.91 -4.93
N CYS A 65 -7.30 -17.57 -3.83
CA CYS A 65 -8.52 -18.25 -3.43
C CYS A 65 -9.76 -17.39 -3.72
N THR A 66 -10.26 -17.47 -4.95
CA THR A 66 -11.47 -16.74 -5.41
C THR A 66 -12.73 -17.05 -4.57
N SER A 67 -12.84 -18.26 -4.01
CA SER A 67 -13.92 -18.63 -3.09
C SER A 67 -13.89 -17.80 -1.80
N VAL A 68 -12.71 -17.40 -1.35
CA VAL A 68 -12.50 -16.66 -0.12
C VAL A 68 -12.67 -15.15 -0.37
N SER A 69 -12.10 -14.63 -1.45
CA SER A 69 -12.25 -13.20 -1.81
C SER A 69 -13.67 -12.80 -2.21
N ARG A 70 -14.47 -13.75 -2.73
CA ARG A 70 -15.88 -13.52 -3.08
C ARG A 70 -16.87 -13.85 -1.95
N SER A 71 -16.40 -14.42 -0.84
CA SER A 71 -17.25 -14.78 0.30
C SER A 71 -17.34 -13.62 1.30
N SER A 72 -18.53 -13.04 1.44
CA SER A 72 -18.84 -12.11 2.53
C SER A 72 -19.39 -12.90 3.72
N PRO A 73 -18.89 -12.71 4.96
CA PRO A 73 -18.03 -11.62 5.43
C PRO A 73 -16.52 -11.94 5.44
N THR A 74 -16.09 -13.12 5.00
CA THR A 74 -14.70 -13.59 5.12
C THR A 74 -13.70 -12.64 4.46
N ASN A 75 -14.03 -12.07 3.29
CA ASN A 75 -13.17 -11.12 2.60
C ASN A 75 -12.89 -9.84 3.40
N LEU A 76 -13.88 -9.31 4.13
CA LEU A 76 -13.74 -8.12 4.97
C LEU A 76 -12.87 -8.40 6.19
N ILE A 77 -12.98 -9.61 6.77
CA ILE A 77 -12.13 -10.01 7.90
C ILE A 77 -10.68 -10.10 7.45
N LEU A 78 -10.41 -10.73 6.30
CA LEU A 78 -9.06 -10.84 5.76
C LEU A 78 -8.47 -9.48 5.41
N LEU A 79 -9.25 -8.61 4.77
CA LEU A 79 -8.83 -7.22 4.53
C LEU A 79 -8.56 -6.48 5.85
N GLY A 80 -9.37 -6.69 6.89
CA GLY A 80 -9.13 -6.10 8.20
C GLY A 80 -7.81 -6.58 8.84
N VAL A 81 -7.53 -7.89 8.78
CA VAL A 81 -6.26 -8.45 9.26
C VAL A 81 -5.09 -7.85 8.47
N PHE A 82 -5.19 -7.81 7.15
CA PHE A 82 -4.17 -7.21 6.29
C PHE A 82 -3.89 -5.75 6.68
N VAL A 83 -4.93 -4.95 6.90
CA VAL A 83 -4.80 -3.54 7.28
C VAL A 83 -4.17 -3.36 8.65
N ILE A 84 -4.47 -4.23 9.62
CA ILE A 84 -3.79 -4.21 10.92
C ILE A 84 -2.31 -4.52 10.76
N CYS A 85 -1.96 -5.50 9.93
CA CYS A 85 -0.57 -5.84 9.65
C CYS A 85 0.17 -4.69 8.96
N GLU A 86 -0.42 -4.09 7.93
CA GLU A 86 0.14 -2.93 7.24
C GLU A 86 0.30 -1.73 8.16
N ALA A 87 -0.70 -1.44 9.01
CA ALA A 87 -0.59 -0.35 9.98
C ALA A 87 0.60 -0.54 10.93
N TYR A 88 0.83 -1.77 11.40
CA TYR A 88 1.98 -2.10 12.23
C TYR A 88 3.32 -1.93 11.48
N ILE A 89 3.41 -2.42 10.23
CA ILE A 89 4.62 -2.32 9.40
C ILE A 89 4.95 -0.84 9.13
N VAL A 90 3.96 -0.05 8.71
CA VAL A 90 4.14 1.38 8.44
C VAL A 90 4.53 2.12 9.73
N GLY A 91 3.87 1.83 10.86
CA GLY A 91 4.23 2.40 12.16
C GLY A 91 5.67 2.10 12.55
N PHE A 92 6.11 0.84 12.39
CA PHE A 92 7.49 0.43 12.63
C PHE A 92 8.49 1.19 11.74
N ILE A 93 8.20 1.36 10.45
CA ILE A 93 9.06 2.11 9.53
C ILE A 93 9.12 3.59 9.95
N CYS A 94 7.98 4.19 10.28
CA CYS A 94 7.90 5.59 10.71
C CYS A 94 8.71 5.87 11.99
N ALA A 95 8.92 4.87 12.86
CA ALA A 95 9.76 5.01 14.06
C ALA A 95 11.24 5.37 13.75
N PHE A 96 11.72 5.12 12.53
CA PHE A 96 13.08 5.46 12.09
C PHE A 96 13.19 6.85 11.45
N TYR A 97 12.08 7.56 11.25
CA TYR A 97 12.04 8.86 10.59
C TYR A 97 11.49 9.93 11.54
N SER A 98 11.85 11.20 11.31
CA SER A 98 11.27 12.29 12.09
C SER A 98 9.80 12.50 11.74
N THR A 99 9.00 12.92 12.72
CA THR A 99 7.58 13.24 12.55
C THR A 99 7.33 14.19 11.38
N GLU A 100 8.20 15.19 11.20
CA GLU A 100 8.14 16.15 10.10
C GLU A 100 8.26 15.47 8.73
N LEU A 101 9.22 14.53 8.58
CA LEU A 101 9.40 13.78 7.34
C LEU A 101 8.24 12.83 7.08
N VAL A 102 7.71 12.19 8.12
CA VAL A 102 6.55 11.31 8.01
C VAL A 102 5.32 12.09 7.54
N LEU A 103 5.01 13.23 8.16
CA LEU A 103 3.88 14.09 7.75
C LEU A 103 4.06 14.66 6.34
N LEU A 104 5.28 15.07 5.98
CA LEU A 104 5.59 15.52 4.62
C LEU A 104 5.37 14.41 3.60
N SER A 105 5.83 13.19 3.89
CA SER A 105 5.63 12.04 3.01
C SER A 105 4.15 11.73 2.81
N LEU A 106 3.35 11.74 3.88
CA LEU A 106 1.90 11.54 3.84
C LEU A 106 1.21 12.60 2.98
N ALA A 107 1.59 13.87 3.14
CA ALA A 107 1.02 14.96 2.36
C ALA A 107 1.34 14.81 0.85
N LEU A 108 2.60 14.52 0.52
CA LEU A 108 3.04 14.33 -0.86
C LEU A 108 2.37 13.11 -1.52
N THR A 109 2.30 11.97 -0.84
CA THR A 109 1.64 10.77 -1.38
C THR A 109 0.14 10.99 -1.54
N THR A 110 -0.51 11.73 -0.63
CA THR A 110 -1.94 12.05 -0.73
C THR A 110 -2.22 12.93 -1.94
N VAL A 111 -1.44 14.00 -2.13
CA VAL A 111 -1.58 14.88 -3.29
C VAL A 111 -1.34 14.12 -4.59
N ALA A 112 -0.29 13.30 -4.64
CA ALA A 112 0.03 12.52 -5.83
C ALA A 112 -1.05 11.47 -6.14
N PHE A 113 -1.55 10.75 -5.13
CA PHE A 113 -2.63 9.79 -5.30
C PHE A 113 -3.92 10.44 -5.82
N ILE A 114 -4.35 11.55 -5.21
CA ILE A 114 -5.53 12.29 -5.66
C ILE A 114 -5.33 12.83 -7.08
N GLY A 115 -4.16 13.39 -7.38
CA GLY A 115 -3.81 13.90 -8.71
C GLY A 115 -3.89 12.81 -9.78
N MET A 116 -3.28 11.64 -9.54
CA MET A 116 -3.34 10.51 -10.47
C MET A 116 -4.74 9.90 -10.58
N THR A 117 -5.51 9.88 -9.49
CA THR A 117 -6.92 9.42 -9.49
C THR A 117 -7.78 10.33 -10.37
N ILE A 118 -7.65 11.66 -10.24
CA ILE A 118 -8.35 12.62 -11.11
C ILE A 118 -7.93 12.43 -12.57
N TYR A 119 -6.62 12.31 -12.81
CA TYR A 119 -6.09 12.06 -14.15
C TYR A 119 -6.72 10.81 -14.78
N ALA A 120 -6.76 9.69 -14.06
CA ALA A 120 -7.35 8.43 -14.51
C ALA A 120 -8.82 8.57 -14.93
N TYR A 121 -9.63 9.34 -14.19
CA TYR A 121 -11.03 9.61 -14.55
C TYR A 121 -11.21 10.56 -15.73
N THR A 122 -10.24 11.45 -15.98
CA THR A 122 -10.36 12.48 -17.02
C THR A 122 -9.70 12.12 -18.34
N THR A 123 -8.77 11.17 -18.34
CA THR A 123 -7.99 10.87 -19.54
C THR A 123 -8.74 9.92 -20.47
N ASP A 124 -8.78 10.27 -21.76
CA ASP A 124 -9.36 9.44 -22.82
C ASP A 124 -8.42 8.32 -23.30
N ASN A 125 -7.20 8.24 -22.74
CA ASN A 125 -6.23 7.21 -23.11
C ASN A 125 -6.54 5.90 -22.38
N ASP A 126 -6.60 4.79 -23.12
CA ASP A 126 -6.69 3.44 -22.53
C ASP A 126 -5.35 3.04 -21.89
N LEU A 127 -5.20 3.25 -20.58
CA LEU A 127 -3.99 2.85 -19.84
C LEU A 127 -3.83 1.32 -19.76
N THR A 128 -4.90 0.56 -20.03
CA THR A 128 -4.88 -0.91 -20.06
C THR A 128 -3.79 -1.47 -21.00
N ILE A 129 -3.51 -0.76 -22.11
CA ILE A 129 -2.48 -1.14 -23.10
C ILE A 129 -1.09 -1.20 -22.46
N TRP A 130 -0.84 -0.38 -21.43
CA TRP A 130 0.44 -0.31 -20.72
C TRP A 130 0.62 -1.40 -19.67
N GLY A 131 -0.40 -2.24 -19.41
CA GLY A 131 -0.35 -3.27 -18.37
C GLY A 131 0.86 -4.21 -18.50
N GLY A 132 1.20 -4.64 -19.72
CA GLY A 132 2.39 -5.46 -19.97
C GLY A 132 3.71 -4.74 -19.67
N VAL A 133 3.77 -3.43 -19.97
CA VAL A 133 4.94 -2.59 -19.66
C VAL A 133 5.07 -2.38 -18.15
N LEU A 134 3.96 -2.11 -17.46
CA LEU A 134 3.93 -1.96 -16.00
C LEU A 134 4.38 -3.24 -15.29
N PHE A 135 3.93 -4.41 -15.76
CA PHE A 135 4.40 -5.70 -15.25
C PHE A 135 5.90 -5.93 -15.49
N GLY A 136 6.40 -5.58 -16.68
CA GLY A 136 7.84 -5.64 -16.98
C GLY A 136 8.66 -4.72 -16.08
N MET A 137 8.20 -3.49 -15.83
CA MET A 137 8.85 -2.55 -14.92
C MET A 137 8.86 -3.04 -13.48
N LEU A 138 7.77 -3.68 -13.02
CA LEU A 138 7.70 -4.30 -11.69
C LEU A 138 8.77 -5.39 -11.51
N LEU A 139 8.90 -6.30 -12.48
CA LEU A 139 9.91 -7.36 -12.44
C LEU A 139 11.35 -6.81 -12.50
N PHE A 140 11.57 -5.79 -13.32
CA PHE A 140 12.86 -5.12 -13.40
C PHE A 140 13.23 -4.46 -12.07
N LEU A 141 12.29 -3.77 -11.42
CA LEU A 141 12.50 -3.13 -10.13
C LEU A 141 12.77 -4.16 -9.02
N LEU A 142 12.08 -5.30 -9.04
CA LEU A 142 12.35 -6.42 -8.14
C LEU A 142 13.80 -6.95 -8.30
N ALA A 143 14.25 -7.12 -9.55
CA ALA A 143 15.62 -7.54 -9.82
C ALA A 143 16.65 -6.51 -9.31
N LEU A 144 16.38 -5.21 -9.49
CA LEU A 144 17.23 -4.14 -8.96
C LEU A 144 17.31 -4.15 -7.42
N ILE A 145 16.20 -4.40 -6.73
CA ILE A 145 16.19 -4.53 -5.25
C ILE A 145 17.08 -5.70 -4.81
N ILE A 146 16.97 -6.85 -5.48
CA ILE A 146 17.79 -8.04 -5.19
C ILE A 146 19.28 -7.73 -5.42
N ILE A 147 19.64 -7.09 -6.54
CA ILE A 147 21.03 -6.71 -6.84
C ILE A 147 21.55 -5.68 -5.82
N SER A 148 20.73 -4.68 -5.47
CA SER A 148 21.08 -3.63 -4.51
C SER A 148 21.48 -4.19 -3.15
N PHE A 149 20.85 -5.30 -2.72
CA PHE A 149 21.20 -6.00 -1.48
C PHE A 149 22.67 -6.45 -1.44
N PHE A 150 23.23 -6.88 -2.59
CA PHE A 150 24.62 -7.33 -2.70
C PHE A 150 25.60 -6.17 -2.93
N VAL A 151 25.26 -5.20 -3.79
CA VAL A 151 26.21 -4.16 -4.25
C VAL A 151 26.21 -2.92 -3.34
N ARG A 152 25.13 -2.67 -2.58
CA ARG A 152 24.99 -1.60 -1.57
C ARG A 152 25.49 -0.21 -2.00
N VAL A 153 25.15 0.21 -3.23
CA VAL A 153 25.52 1.53 -3.76
C VAL A 153 24.43 2.56 -3.47
N LYS A 154 24.78 3.68 -2.82
CA LYS A 154 23.80 4.72 -2.42
C LYS A 154 23.04 5.33 -3.60
N TRP A 155 23.73 5.62 -4.72
CA TRP A 155 23.09 6.17 -5.91
C TRP A 155 22.09 5.19 -6.55
N LEU A 156 22.38 3.89 -6.49
CA LEU A 156 21.46 2.85 -6.99
C LEU A 156 20.17 2.84 -6.17
N LEU A 157 20.25 2.99 -4.84
CA LEU A 157 19.07 3.08 -3.98
C LEU A 157 18.19 4.29 -4.36
N ILE A 158 18.78 5.45 -4.60
CA ILE A 158 18.03 6.66 -5.01
C ILE A 158 17.30 6.41 -6.34
N VAL A 159 17.97 5.78 -7.31
CA VAL A 159 17.35 5.42 -8.60
C VAL A 159 16.18 4.46 -8.39
N ILE A 160 16.33 3.43 -7.55
CA ILE A 160 15.27 2.48 -7.22
C ILE A 160 14.07 3.20 -6.60
N LEU A 161 14.29 4.15 -5.68
CA LEU A 161 13.21 4.92 -5.05
C LEU A 161 12.44 5.77 -6.07
N ILE A 162 13.15 6.46 -6.97
CA ILE A 162 12.51 7.28 -8.01
C ILE A 162 11.70 6.41 -8.97
N LEU A 163 12.25 5.29 -9.43
CA LEU A 163 11.54 4.35 -10.30
C LEU A 163 10.33 3.74 -9.59
N GLY A 164 10.44 3.43 -8.30
CA GLY A 164 9.36 2.89 -7.50
C GLY A 164 8.20 3.89 -7.33
N ILE A 165 8.52 5.16 -7.08
CA ILE A 165 7.52 6.23 -7.01
C ILE A 165 6.81 6.39 -8.36
N LEU A 166 7.57 6.48 -9.46
CA LEU A 166 6.98 6.61 -10.80
C LEU A 166 6.09 5.41 -11.14
N LEU A 167 6.56 4.19 -10.90
CA LEU A 167 5.78 2.97 -11.12
C LEU A 167 4.49 2.98 -10.28
N GLY A 168 4.59 3.34 -9.00
CA GLY A 168 3.43 3.43 -8.10
C GLY A 168 2.39 4.44 -8.59
N LEU A 169 2.81 5.61 -9.06
CA LEU A 169 1.90 6.61 -9.62
C LEU A 169 1.16 6.11 -10.87
N PHE A 170 1.88 5.44 -11.77
CA PHE A 170 1.26 4.85 -12.96
C PHE A 170 0.31 3.70 -12.60
N LEU A 171 0.66 2.87 -11.61
CA LEU A 171 -0.22 1.81 -11.12
C LEU A 171 -1.50 2.38 -10.50
N VAL A 172 -1.42 3.46 -9.72
CA VAL A 172 -2.62 4.14 -9.20
C VAL A 172 -3.56 4.57 -10.33
N ALA A 173 -3.02 5.15 -11.40
CA ALA A 173 -3.83 5.57 -12.55
C ALA A 173 -4.40 4.36 -13.31
N TYR A 174 -3.61 3.31 -13.49
CA TYR A 174 -4.02 2.05 -14.14
C TYR A 174 -5.14 1.34 -13.36
N ASP A 175 -5.01 1.22 -12.04
CA ASP A 175 -5.99 0.52 -11.19
C ASP A 175 -7.29 1.31 -11.01
N THR A 176 -7.25 2.63 -11.21
CA THR A 176 -8.42 3.51 -11.12
C THR A 176 -9.28 3.48 -12.39
N GLN A 177 -8.66 3.23 -13.55
CA GLN A 177 -9.36 3.10 -14.85
C GLN A 177 -9.99 1.72 -15.05
#